data_AF-A0A2M8KVB1-F1
#
_entry.id   AF-A0A2M8KVB1-F1
#
_cell.length_a   1.000
_cell.length_b   1.000
_cell.length_c   1.000
_cell.angle_alpha   90.00
_cell.angle_beta   90.00
_cell.angle_gamma   90.00
#
_symmetry.space_group_name_H-M   'P 1'
#
loop_
_entity.id
_entity.type
_entity.pdbx_description
1 polymer ?
#
loop_
_entity_poly.entity_id
_entity_poly.type
_entity_poly.pdbx_seq_one_letter_code
_entity_poly.pdbx_strand_id
1 'polypeptide(L)'
;MLYGPLLAFYIDANLKLDNALGIIERYYLFSYIFIPSIFAVGYLVLESYMQHTHYLRSLIARTLLIRGLFTVILIITPLLLLFRSSTALATLLKTPVFEDHARTLLSMAPKDAVVIMTGDFDLFPMQYVRYVLGYRKDVLLLPSGPMDDGAYANTLKQLPELEYTAATKSAFFASFIKHVLKKGRPVLTNIQSPPEGFSYRQYLAYVSILPKEDEGKLLIQAVPASRVSELNLPLASEQTITGHKYPFYFYRVIQERYSRALFDIGEAHFASNNIASTAYVLSRAYRMNSQDDDIVSLYALSLIKINRCREAETVLLNYYQATKGVKAAFALSRLYATCLKDPKQFSYWNSVYEKTQQTEAP
;
A
#
# COMPACT_ATOMS: atom_id res chain seq x y z
N MET A 1 3.80 24.58 21.85
CA MET A 1 4.73 23.80 21.00
C MET A 1 5.41 22.77 21.89
N LEU A 2 4.88 21.55 21.99
CA LEU A 2 5.64 20.44 22.56
C LEU A 2 6.55 19.92 21.43
N TYR A 3 7.85 20.05 21.59
CA TYR A 3 8.85 19.37 20.77
C TYR A 3 9.81 18.68 21.74
N GLY A 4 9.99 17.37 21.62
CA GLY A 4 10.92 16.64 22.48
C GLY A 4 10.77 15.12 22.45
N PRO A 5 11.76 14.38 22.97
CA PRO A 5 11.83 12.92 22.97
C PRO A 5 10.66 12.24 23.72
N LEU A 6 10.00 12.97 24.63
CA LEU A 6 8.87 12.47 25.41
C LEU A 6 7.56 12.38 24.61
N LEU A 7 7.48 12.99 23.43
CA LEU A 7 6.30 12.88 22.54
C LEU A 7 6.09 11.46 21.98
N ALA A 8 7.15 10.65 21.90
CA ALA A 8 7.05 9.25 21.51
C ALA A 8 6.14 8.43 22.46
N PHE A 9 5.99 8.87 23.71
CA PHE A 9 5.09 8.27 24.71
C PHE A 9 3.68 8.87 24.71
N TYR A 10 3.45 9.95 23.95
CA TYR A 10 2.19 10.70 23.93
C TYR A 10 1.37 10.47 22.64
N ILE A 11 1.97 9.82 21.64
CA ILE A 11 1.23 9.40 20.45
C ILE A 11 0.46 8.13 20.84
N ASP A 12 -0.84 8.28 21.02
CA ASP A 12 -1.77 7.17 21.14
C ASP A 12 -1.59 6.24 19.91
N ALA A 13 -1.11 5.03 20.17
CA ALA A 13 -0.83 4.02 19.16
C ALA A 13 -2.10 3.47 18.48
N ASN A 14 -3.28 4.03 18.79
CA ASN A 14 -4.54 3.77 18.10
C ASN A 14 -4.78 4.62 16.84
N LEU A 15 -3.86 5.52 16.47
CA LEU A 15 -3.91 6.15 15.15
C LEU A 15 -3.67 5.09 14.08
N LYS A 16 -4.66 4.85 13.21
CA LYS A 16 -4.57 3.97 12.03
C LYS A 16 -3.19 4.12 11.39
N LEU A 17 -2.38 3.07 11.49
CA LEU A 17 -0.92 3.07 11.29
C LEU A 17 -0.50 3.81 10.01
N ASP A 18 -1.30 3.72 8.96
CA ASP A 18 -0.96 4.19 7.63
C ASP A 18 -0.89 5.73 7.51
N ASN A 19 -1.66 6.49 8.29
CA ASN A 19 -1.56 7.95 8.33
C ASN A 19 -0.61 8.45 9.42
N ALA A 20 -0.34 7.62 10.43
CA ALA A 20 0.52 7.97 11.55
C ALA A 20 2.00 7.88 11.18
N LEU A 21 2.40 6.99 10.26
CA LEU A 21 3.80 6.71 9.97
C LEU A 21 4.60 7.92 9.46
N GLY A 22 4.06 8.73 8.55
CA GLY A 22 4.77 9.93 8.06
C GLY A 22 4.91 11.04 9.11
N ILE A 23 3.98 11.07 10.08
CA ILE A 23 4.02 11.97 11.23
C ILE A 23 5.05 11.45 12.24
N ILE A 24 4.98 10.15 12.53
CA ILE A 24 5.87 9.41 13.44
C ILE A 24 7.33 9.45 12.95
N GLU A 25 7.58 9.29 11.65
CA GLU A 25 8.92 9.32 11.04
C GLU A 25 9.62 10.66 11.27
N ARG A 26 8.90 11.78 11.09
CA ARG A 26 9.44 13.13 11.33
C ARG A 26 9.75 13.37 12.81
N TYR A 27 8.97 12.80 13.73
CA TYR A 27 9.22 12.91 15.17
C TYR A 27 10.37 12.01 15.65
N TYR A 28 10.54 10.82 15.05
CA TYR A 28 11.68 9.96 15.35
C TYR A 28 13.00 10.55 14.87
N LEU A 29 13.06 11.11 13.65
CA LEU A 29 14.26 11.76 13.12
C LEU A 29 14.76 12.89 14.02
N PHE A 30 13.84 13.72 14.53
CA PHE A 30 14.19 14.77 15.48
C PHE A 30 14.63 14.20 16.83
N SER A 31 13.99 13.12 17.29
CA SER A 31 14.36 12.44 18.54
C SER A 31 15.75 11.78 18.47
N TYR A 32 16.16 11.26 17.31
CA TYR A 32 17.48 10.63 17.12
C TYR A 32 18.65 11.58 17.32
N ILE A 33 18.48 12.89 17.10
CA ILE A 33 19.53 13.89 17.35
C ILE A 33 19.75 14.09 18.85
N PHE A 34 18.69 14.01 19.66
CA PHE A 34 18.76 14.21 21.11
C PHE A 34 19.02 12.93 21.90
N ILE A 35 18.75 11.77 21.32
CA ILE A 35 18.98 10.45 21.94
C ILE A 35 20.43 10.31 22.47
N PRO A 36 21.50 10.63 21.71
CA PRO A 36 22.86 10.58 22.23
C PRO A 36 23.08 11.48 23.45
N SER A 37 22.53 12.71 23.44
CA SER A 37 22.62 13.64 24.56
C SER A 37 21.88 13.13 25.79
N ILE A 38 20.68 12.55 25.62
CA ILE A 38 19.89 11.96 26.70
C ILE A 38 20.62 10.77 27.31
N PHE A 39 21.21 9.90 26.49
CA PHE A 39 22.00 8.78 26.98
C PHE A 39 23.28 9.24 27.69
N ALA A 40 23.95 10.27 27.20
CA ALA A 40 25.13 10.84 27.86
C ALA A 40 24.80 11.46 29.22
N VAL A 41 23.71 12.24 29.31
CA VAL A 41 23.24 12.81 30.57
C VAL A 41 22.75 11.70 31.52
N GLY A 42 22.00 10.73 30.99
CA GLY A 42 21.55 9.57 31.75
C GLY A 42 22.70 8.75 32.32
N TYR A 43 23.80 8.58 31.57
CA TYR A 43 25.03 7.96 32.04
C TYR A 43 25.60 8.69 33.26
N LEU A 44 25.78 10.01 33.15
CA LEU A 44 26.36 10.82 34.21
C LEU A 44 25.49 10.83 35.48
N VAL A 45 24.17 10.90 35.32
CA VAL A 45 23.22 10.86 36.44
C VAL A 45 23.21 9.49 37.12
N LEU A 46 23.18 8.40 36.34
CA LEU A 46 23.22 7.04 36.88
C LEU A 46 24.54 6.76 37.60
N GLU A 47 25.65 7.22 37.03
CA GLU A 47 26.98 7.10 37.64
C GLU A 47 27.05 7.85 38.97
N SER A 48 26.56 9.09 39.02
CA SER A 48 26.48 9.88 40.25
C SER A 48 25.56 9.22 41.29
N TYR A 49 24.40 8.73 40.90
CA TYR A 49 23.46 8.06 41.81
C TYR A 49 24.06 6.77 42.42
N MET A 50 24.71 5.95 41.59
CA MET A 50 25.42 4.74 42.03
C MET A 50 26.64 5.05 42.90
N GLN A 51 27.23 6.24 42.76
CA GLN A 51 28.30 6.70 43.67
C GLN A 51 27.78 6.98 45.07
N HIS A 52 26.59 7.57 45.20
CA HIS A 52 26.02 7.99 46.48
C HIS A 52 25.30 6.89 47.25
N THR A 53 24.79 5.86 46.58
CA THR A 53 23.92 4.85 47.21
C THR A 53 24.65 3.74 47.98
N HIS A 54 26.00 3.74 48.04
CA HIS A 54 26.85 2.74 48.73
C HIS A 54 26.54 1.25 48.45
N TYR A 55 25.64 0.94 47.52
CA TYR A 55 25.11 -0.40 47.26
C TYR A 55 26.20 -1.35 46.72
N LEU A 56 27.17 -0.79 45.99
CA LEU A 56 28.37 -1.47 45.53
C LEU A 56 29.61 -0.77 46.10
N ARG A 57 30.23 -1.36 47.13
CA ARG A 57 31.44 -0.80 47.77
C ARG A 57 32.68 -0.83 46.87
N SER A 58 32.74 -1.75 45.92
CA SER A 58 33.87 -1.85 44.98
C SER A 58 33.69 -0.88 43.81
N LEU A 59 34.61 0.09 43.71
CA LEU A 59 34.68 1.05 42.61
C LEU A 59 34.85 0.36 41.25
N ILE A 60 35.59 -0.74 41.21
CA ILE A 60 35.81 -1.56 40.01
C ILE A 60 34.51 -2.21 39.57
N ALA A 61 33.79 -2.86 40.49
CA ALA A 61 32.52 -3.53 40.18
C ALA A 61 31.46 -2.54 39.67
N ARG A 62 31.37 -1.36 40.31
CA ARG A 62 30.44 -0.29 39.90
C ARG A 62 30.75 0.22 38.49
N THR A 63 32.03 0.49 38.21
CA THR A 63 32.47 0.99 36.91
C THR A 63 32.23 -0.04 35.80
N LEU A 64 32.50 -1.32 36.08
CA LEU A 64 32.23 -2.40 35.15
C LEU A 64 30.73 -2.58 34.88
N LEU A 65 29.87 -2.46 35.89
CA LEU A 65 28.43 -2.59 35.73
C LEU A 65 27.87 -1.45 34.85
N ILE A 66 28.21 -0.20 35.15
CA ILE A 66 27.73 0.96 34.38
C ILE A 66 28.26 0.91 32.95
N ARG A 67 29.59 0.76 32.77
CA ARG A 67 30.18 0.69 31.43
C ARG A 67 29.66 -0.51 30.66
N GLY A 68 29.48 -1.65 31.32
CA GLY A 68 28.88 -2.85 30.74
C GLY A 68 27.45 -2.59 30.24
N LEU A 69 26.58 -2.01 31.10
CA LEU A 69 25.20 -1.67 30.74
C LEU A 69 25.15 -0.72 29.53
N PHE A 70 25.96 0.34 29.53
CA PHE A 70 26.00 1.28 28.42
C PHE A 70 26.59 0.69 27.15
N THR A 71 27.60 -0.18 27.26
CA THR A 71 28.13 -0.93 26.12
C THR A 71 27.06 -1.85 25.54
N VAL A 72 26.29 -2.52 26.39
CA VAL A 72 25.17 -3.37 25.97
C VAL A 72 24.11 -2.56 25.24
N ILE A 73 23.69 -1.41 25.79
CA ILE A 73 22.60 -0.59 25.25
C ILE A 73 23.01 0.20 24.01
N LEU A 74 24.20 0.83 24.00
CA LEU A 74 24.61 1.76 22.95
C LEU A 74 25.44 1.12 21.84
N ILE A 75 26.08 -0.01 22.10
CA ILE A 75 26.97 -0.67 21.14
C ILE A 75 26.40 -2.03 20.75
N ILE A 76 26.27 -2.95 21.71
CA ILE A 76 25.89 -4.34 21.41
C ILE A 76 24.46 -4.39 20.84
N THR A 77 23.50 -3.68 21.44
CA THR A 77 22.10 -3.70 21.00
C THR A 77 21.94 -3.13 19.58
N PRO A 78 22.48 -1.95 19.22
CA PRO A 78 22.46 -1.45 17.85
C PRO A 78 23.20 -2.37 16.87
N LEU A 79 24.34 -2.95 17.24
CA LEU A 79 25.02 -3.92 16.39
C LEU A 79 24.18 -5.19 16.17
N LEU A 80 23.55 -5.73 17.21
CA LEU A 80 22.66 -6.89 17.10
C LEU A 80 21.45 -6.58 16.21
N LEU A 81 20.86 -5.39 16.36
CA LEU A 81 19.78 -4.93 15.48
C LEU A 81 20.26 -4.73 14.04
N LEU A 82 21.46 -4.18 13.84
CA LEU A 82 22.08 -4.02 12.53
C LEU A 82 22.33 -5.38 11.87
N PHE A 83 22.89 -6.36 12.59
CA PHE A 83 23.12 -7.70 12.06
C PHE A 83 21.82 -8.45 11.81
N ARG A 84 20.80 -8.28 12.67
CA ARG A 84 19.48 -8.87 12.46
C ARG A 84 18.78 -8.26 11.23
N SER A 85 18.99 -6.98 10.97
CA SER A 85 18.39 -6.27 9.83
C SER A 85 19.24 -6.33 8.56
N SER A 86 20.52 -6.69 8.62
CA SER A 86 21.41 -6.70 7.45
C SER A 86 21.02 -7.76 6.44
N THR A 87 20.51 -8.92 6.86
CA THR A 87 20.00 -9.96 5.96
C THR A 87 18.73 -9.50 5.24
N ALA A 88 17.86 -8.80 5.96
CA ALA A 88 16.66 -8.17 5.41
C ALA A 88 17.06 -7.07 4.40
N LEU A 89 17.99 -6.19 4.76
CA LEU A 89 18.50 -5.14 3.90
C LEU A 89 19.20 -5.70 2.65
N ALA A 90 20.05 -6.71 2.79
CA ALA A 90 20.73 -7.34 1.68
C ALA A 90 19.75 -8.01 0.71
N THR A 91 18.67 -8.61 1.23
CA THR A 91 17.58 -9.14 0.40
C THR A 91 16.86 -8.00 -0.31
N LEU A 92 16.50 -6.93 0.42
CA LEU A 92 15.80 -5.77 -0.15
C LEU A 92 16.60 -5.08 -1.26
N LEU A 93 17.92 -4.99 -1.12
CA LEU A 93 18.81 -4.44 -2.14
C LEU A 93 18.97 -5.35 -3.37
N LYS A 94 18.74 -6.66 -3.23
CA LYS A 94 18.82 -7.63 -4.33
C LYS A 94 17.49 -7.82 -5.05
N THR A 95 16.37 -7.55 -4.39
CA THR A 95 15.04 -7.75 -4.97
C THR A 95 14.57 -6.47 -5.67
N PRO A 96 14.41 -6.46 -7.01
CA PRO A 96 14.10 -5.26 -7.78
C PRO A 96 12.62 -4.84 -7.67
N VAL A 97 11.96 -5.00 -6.51
CA VAL A 97 10.49 -4.82 -6.41
C VAL A 97 10.04 -3.41 -6.72
N PHE A 98 10.80 -2.40 -6.27
CA PHE A 98 10.50 -1.00 -6.62
C PHE A 98 10.66 -0.76 -8.12
N GLU A 99 11.70 -1.35 -8.73
CA GLU A 99 11.92 -1.24 -10.17
C GLU A 99 10.85 -1.98 -10.97
N ASP A 100 10.48 -3.19 -10.56
CA ASP A 100 9.44 -4.01 -11.19
C ASP A 100 8.07 -3.36 -11.03
N HIS A 101 7.76 -2.80 -9.86
CA HIS A 101 6.57 -1.98 -9.64
C HIS A 101 6.54 -0.82 -10.63
N ALA A 102 7.59 0.00 -10.68
CA ALA A 102 7.68 1.13 -11.59
C ALA A 102 7.64 0.74 -13.08
N ARG A 103 8.29 -0.37 -13.48
CA ARG A 103 8.24 -0.91 -14.85
C ARG A 103 6.83 -1.36 -15.20
N THR A 104 6.17 -2.08 -14.31
CA THR A 104 4.78 -2.53 -14.47
C THR A 104 3.87 -1.32 -14.67
N LEU A 105 3.98 -0.30 -13.82
CA LEU A 105 3.22 0.95 -13.93
C LEU A 105 3.50 1.71 -15.24
N LEU A 106 4.77 1.89 -15.60
CA LEU A 106 5.16 2.56 -16.84
C LEU A 106 4.75 1.76 -18.08
N SER A 107 4.80 0.44 -18.05
CA SER A 107 4.42 -0.43 -19.18
C SER A 107 2.93 -0.30 -19.53
N MET A 108 2.10 -0.03 -18.52
CA MET A 108 0.66 0.13 -18.68
C MET A 108 0.26 1.47 -19.29
N ALA A 109 1.12 2.50 -19.15
CA ALA A 109 0.83 3.82 -19.70
C ALA A 109 0.73 3.75 -21.23
N PRO A 110 -0.30 4.33 -21.86
CA PRO A 110 -0.33 4.50 -23.31
C PRO A 110 0.92 5.22 -23.82
N LYS A 111 1.20 5.08 -25.12
CA LYS A 111 2.30 5.84 -25.75
C LYS A 111 2.05 7.34 -25.59
N ASP A 112 3.12 8.10 -25.31
CA ASP A 112 3.10 9.56 -25.18
C ASP A 112 2.21 10.10 -24.03
N ALA A 113 1.79 9.24 -23.09
CA ALA A 113 0.94 9.60 -21.96
C ALA A 113 1.63 10.55 -20.98
N VAL A 114 0.84 11.37 -20.28
CA VAL A 114 1.27 12.15 -19.12
C VAL A 114 0.81 11.44 -17.86
N VAL A 115 1.74 11.08 -17.00
CA VAL A 115 1.49 10.37 -15.74
C VAL A 115 1.78 11.34 -14.59
N ILE A 116 0.74 11.64 -13.83
CA ILE A 116 0.80 12.55 -12.68
C ILE A 116 0.79 11.69 -11.41
N MET A 117 1.84 11.74 -10.60
CA MET A 117 1.98 10.88 -9.43
C MET A 117 2.09 11.67 -8.13
N THR A 118 1.49 11.11 -7.08
CA THR A 118 1.72 11.49 -5.69
C THR A 118 2.26 10.31 -4.89
N GLY A 119 2.85 10.59 -3.73
CA GLY A 119 3.32 9.57 -2.79
C GLY A 119 4.67 8.94 -3.19
N ASP A 120 5.50 8.77 -2.17
CA ASP A 120 6.90 8.36 -2.31
C ASP A 120 7.06 6.97 -2.94
N PHE A 121 6.08 6.10 -2.68
CA PHE A 121 6.03 4.71 -3.10
C PHE A 121 5.77 4.48 -4.58
N ASP A 122 5.18 5.46 -5.27
CA ASP A 122 4.98 5.40 -6.73
C ASP A 122 5.92 6.37 -7.43
N LEU A 123 5.97 7.62 -6.96
CA LEU A 123 6.67 8.70 -7.64
C LEU A 123 8.18 8.41 -7.76
N PHE A 124 8.87 8.11 -6.66
CA PHE A 124 10.34 7.94 -6.69
C PHE A 124 10.78 6.73 -7.50
N PRO A 125 10.18 5.52 -7.34
CA PRO A 125 10.53 4.38 -8.18
C PRO A 125 10.29 4.65 -9.66
N MET A 126 9.16 5.28 -10.01
CA MET A 126 8.88 5.64 -11.39
C MET A 126 9.87 6.67 -11.93
N GLN A 127 10.23 7.69 -11.15
CA GLN A 127 11.25 8.67 -11.54
C GLN A 127 12.59 8.01 -11.81
N TYR A 128 13.02 7.11 -10.94
CA TYR A 128 14.27 6.37 -11.12
C TYR A 128 14.24 5.51 -12.39
N VAL A 129 13.23 4.67 -12.57
CA VAL A 129 13.13 3.79 -13.75
C VAL A 129 13.00 4.60 -15.05
N ARG A 130 12.27 5.73 -15.02
CA ARG A 130 12.02 6.58 -16.18
C ARG A 130 13.23 7.42 -16.58
N TYR A 131 13.83 8.12 -15.63
CA TYR A 131 14.85 9.14 -15.87
C TYR A 131 16.27 8.61 -15.73
N VAL A 132 16.52 7.64 -14.84
CA VAL A 132 17.84 7.03 -14.64
C VAL A 132 18.02 5.81 -15.53
N LEU A 133 17.08 4.86 -15.50
CA LEU A 133 17.18 3.64 -16.33
C LEU A 133 16.70 3.85 -17.78
N GLY A 134 16.07 4.98 -18.08
CA GLY A 134 15.63 5.32 -19.43
C GLY A 134 14.52 4.42 -19.97
N TYR A 135 13.70 3.80 -19.12
CA TYR A 135 12.56 2.99 -19.54
C TYR A 135 11.36 3.88 -19.89
N ARG A 136 10.64 3.55 -20.98
CA ARG A 136 9.46 4.30 -21.48
C ARG A 136 9.72 5.80 -21.65
N LYS A 137 10.71 6.14 -22.50
CA LYS A 137 11.13 7.53 -22.78
C LYS A 137 10.07 8.44 -23.39
N ASP A 138 8.97 7.85 -23.83
CA ASP A 138 7.79 8.52 -24.38
C ASP A 138 6.81 9.03 -23.31
N VAL A 139 6.82 8.48 -22.10
CA VAL A 139 5.85 8.84 -21.04
C VAL A 139 6.33 10.08 -20.30
N LEU A 140 5.53 11.13 -20.15
CA LEU A 140 5.92 12.27 -19.31
C LEU A 140 5.50 12.05 -17.86
N LEU A 141 6.44 12.00 -16.92
CA LEU A 141 6.17 11.75 -15.51
C LEU A 141 6.28 13.03 -14.68
N LEU A 142 5.19 13.44 -14.04
CA LEU A 142 5.10 14.68 -13.26
C LEU A 142 4.70 14.40 -11.80
N PRO A 143 5.41 14.93 -10.80
CA PRO A 143 4.92 14.98 -9.43
C PRO A 143 3.71 15.91 -9.29
N SER A 144 2.69 15.49 -8.54
CA SER A 144 1.48 16.30 -8.31
C SER A 144 1.69 17.43 -7.30
N GLY A 145 2.48 17.17 -6.25
CA GLY A 145 2.67 18.09 -5.12
C GLY A 145 3.07 19.52 -5.52
N PRO A 146 4.08 19.72 -6.38
CA PRO A 146 4.50 21.06 -6.77
C PRO A 146 3.68 21.66 -7.92
N MET A 147 2.65 20.98 -8.47
CA MET A 147 1.92 21.51 -9.63
C MET A 147 1.25 22.86 -9.37
N ASP A 148 0.79 23.12 -8.15
CA ASP A 148 0.18 24.41 -7.78
C ASP A 148 1.21 25.48 -7.36
N ASP A 149 2.50 25.12 -7.29
CA ASP A 149 3.58 26.08 -7.07
C ASP A 149 3.86 26.86 -8.37
N GLY A 150 3.78 28.19 -8.29
CA GLY A 150 4.03 29.08 -9.43
C GLY A 150 5.42 28.90 -10.05
N ALA A 151 6.44 28.56 -9.25
CA ALA A 151 7.78 28.30 -9.74
C ALA A 151 7.83 27.03 -10.59
N TYR A 152 7.28 25.93 -10.08
CA TYR A 152 7.22 24.67 -10.79
C TYR A 152 6.30 24.73 -12.03
N ALA A 153 5.17 25.43 -11.92
CA ALA A 153 4.29 25.72 -13.04
C ALA A 153 5.04 26.42 -14.19
N ASN A 154 5.94 27.36 -13.88
CA ASN A 154 6.77 28.01 -14.90
C ASN A 154 7.79 27.05 -15.54
N THR A 155 8.36 26.12 -14.78
CA THR A 155 9.22 25.05 -15.32
C THR A 155 8.43 24.17 -16.30
N LEU A 156 7.18 23.82 -15.97
CA LEU A 156 6.34 23.02 -16.86
C LEU A 156 6.05 23.74 -18.19
N LYS A 157 5.94 25.07 -18.21
CA LYS A 157 5.78 25.85 -19.45
C LYS A 157 7.00 25.76 -20.37
N GLN A 158 8.18 25.50 -19.81
CA GLN A 158 9.43 25.37 -20.57
C GLN A 158 9.61 23.98 -21.16
N LEU A 159 8.78 23.00 -20.78
CA LEU A 159 8.81 21.68 -21.40
C LEU A 159 8.18 21.78 -22.80
N PRO A 160 8.97 21.63 -23.89
CA PRO A 160 8.47 21.82 -25.25
C PRO A 160 7.34 20.85 -25.61
N GLU A 161 7.31 19.68 -24.95
CA GLU A 161 6.25 18.66 -25.09
C GLU A 161 4.89 19.07 -24.48
N LEU A 162 4.88 20.14 -23.68
CA LEU A 162 3.73 20.68 -22.95
C LEU A 162 3.60 22.17 -23.26
N GLU A 163 3.53 22.58 -24.53
CA GLU A 163 3.32 24.02 -24.83
C GLU A 163 2.03 24.48 -24.15
N TYR A 164 2.12 25.17 -23.00
CA TYR A 164 1.00 25.46 -22.11
C TYR A 164 1.18 26.85 -21.52
N THR A 165 0.14 27.68 -21.59
CA THR A 165 0.11 29.03 -21.00
C THR A 165 -0.88 29.01 -19.83
N ALA A 166 -0.36 28.86 -18.62
CA ALA A 166 -1.18 28.67 -17.42
C ALA A 166 -2.16 29.82 -17.12
N ALA A 167 -3.37 29.46 -16.69
CA ALA A 167 -4.29 30.31 -15.94
C ALA A 167 -3.88 30.39 -14.45
N THR A 168 -4.57 31.23 -13.68
CA THR A 168 -4.33 31.56 -12.25
C THR A 168 -4.07 30.35 -11.32
N LYS A 169 -3.33 30.59 -10.23
CA LYS A 169 -2.85 29.56 -9.26
C LYS A 169 -3.92 28.56 -8.79
N SER A 170 -5.17 28.98 -8.60
CA SER A 170 -6.22 28.14 -7.99
C SER A 170 -6.84 27.11 -8.94
N ALA A 171 -6.52 27.12 -10.24
CA ALA A 171 -7.08 26.20 -11.22
C ALA A 171 -6.01 25.53 -12.10
N PHE A 172 -4.73 25.59 -11.71
CA PHE A 172 -3.61 25.13 -12.53
C PHE A 172 -3.75 23.66 -12.91
N PHE A 173 -4.01 22.78 -11.94
CA PHE A 173 -4.10 21.34 -12.18
C PHE A 173 -5.19 20.96 -13.19
N ALA A 174 -6.41 21.49 -13.01
CA ALA A 174 -7.54 21.23 -13.90
C ALA A 174 -7.31 21.79 -15.32
N SER A 175 -6.78 23.02 -15.41
CA SER A 175 -6.48 23.66 -16.69
C SER A 175 -5.34 22.97 -17.44
N PHE A 176 -4.32 22.49 -16.72
CA PHE A 176 -3.25 21.65 -17.26
C PHE A 176 -3.80 20.34 -17.85
N ILE A 177 -4.59 19.58 -17.08
CA ILE A 177 -5.19 18.33 -17.56
C ILE A 177 -6.03 18.57 -18.80
N LYS A 178 -6.89 19.60 -18.79
CA LYS A 178 -7.73 19.96 -19.94
C LYS A 178 -6.89 20.20 -21.20
N HIS A 179 -5.78 20.91 -21.04
CA HIS A 179 -4.88 21.23 -22.14
C HIS A 179 -4.16 19.99 -22.69
N VAL A 180 -3.65 19.13 -21.81
CA VAL A 180 -2.98 17.87 -22.19
C VAL A 180 -3.94 16.94 -22.95
N LEU A 181 -5.16 16.79 -22.43
CA LEU A 181 -6.19 15.99 -23.09
C LEU A 181 -6.60 16.58 -24.45
N LYS A 182 -6.71 17.91 -24.58
CA LYS A 182 -6.99 18.58 -25.86
C LYS A 182 -5.90 18.31 -26.91
N LYS A 183 -4.65 18.10 -26.49
CA LYS A 183 -3.54 17.67 -27.35
C LYS A 183 -3.57 16.17 -27.69
N GLY A 184 -4.59 15.43 -27.26
CA GLY A 184 -4.74 14.01 -27.52
C GLY A 184 -3.81 13.11 -26.69
N ARG A 185 -3.16 13.67 -25.65
CA ARG A 185 -2.27 12.90 -24.77
C ARG A 185 -3.08 12.30 -23.62
N PRO A 186 -3.05 10.97 -23.39
CA PRO A 186 -3.71 10.35 -22.25
C PRO A 186 -3.12 10.85 -20.92
N VAL A 187 -3.97 11.07 -19.92
CA VAL A 187 -3.53 11.47 -18.58
C VAL A 187 -3.87 10.36 -17.58
N LEU A 188 -2.85 9.86 -16.86
CA LEU A 188 -2.99 8.87 -15.80
C LEU A 188 -2.59 9.48 -14.47
N THR A 189 -3.24 9.07 -13.37
CA THR A 189 -2.90 9.49 -12.02
C THR A 189 -3.18 8.43 -10.96
N ASN A 190 -2.54 8.53 -9.80
CA ASN A 190 -2.88 7.77 -8.58
C ASN A 190 -3.58 8.64 -7.52
N ILE A 191 -3.90 9.90 -7.86
CA ILE A 191 -4.68 10.80 -7.00
C ILE A 191 -6.12 10.30 -6.96
N GLN A 192 -6.71 10.19 -5.77
CA GLN A 192 -8.03 9.56 -5.57
C GLN A 192 -9.23 10.47 -5.90
N SER A 193 -9.03 11.80 -5.95
CA SER A 193 -10.10 12.75 -6.24
C SER A 193 -9.86 13.49 -7.57
N PRO A 194 -10.79 13.42 -8.54
CA PRO A 194 -10.65 14.16 -9.80
C PRO A 194 -10.82 15.66 -9.55
N PRO A 195 -10.10 16.51 -10.31
CA PRO A 195 -10.43 17.92 -10.36
C PRO A 195 -11.85 18.11 -10.89
N GLU A 196 -12.44 19.27 -10.57
CA GLU A 196 -13.78 19.62 -11.02
C GLU A 196 -13.90 19.54 -12.56
N GLY A 197 -14.99 18.96 -13.05
CA GLY A 197 -15.22 18.74 -14.48
C GLY A 197 -14.60 17.46 -15.07
N PHE A 198 -13.85 16.70 -14.27
CA PHE A 198 -13.27 15.43 -14.69
C PHE A 198 -13.90 14.22 -13.96
N SER A 199 -13.80 13.06 -14.59
CA SER A 199 -14.10 11.76 -14.01
C SER A 199 -12.87 10.86 -14.09
N TYR A 200 -12.86 9.85 -13.23
CA TYR A 200 -11.81 8.86 -13.17
C TYR A 200 -12.31 7.54 -13.69
N ARG A 201 -11.50 6.93 -14.56
CA ARG A 201 -11.69 5.54 -14.97
C ARG A 201 -10.61 4.69 -14.35
N GLN A 202 -10.99 3.70 -13.55
CA GLN A 202 -10.05 2.75 -12.99
C GLN A 202 -9.27 2.06 -14.12
N TYR A 203 -7.95 2.12 -13.99
CA TYR A 203 -6.98 1.55 -14.90
C TYR A 203 -5.91 0.84 -14.05
N LEU A 204 -6.27 -0.35 -13.58
CA LEU A 204 -5.45 -1.14 -12.64
C LEU A 204 -5.07 -0.34 -11.40
N ALA A 205 -3.79 -0.18 -11.08
CA ALA A 205 -3.32 0.56 -9.90
C ALA A 205 -3.50 2.09 -10.01
N TYR A 206 -4.01 2.57 -11.15
CA TYR A 206 -4.20 3.99 -11.47
C TYR A 206 -5.61 4.29 -11.91
N VAL A 207 -5.87 5.58 -12.06
CA VAL A 207 -7.04 6.11 -12.73
C VAL A 207 -6.62 6.92 -13.95
N SER A 208 -7.30 6.69 -15.08
CA SER A 208 -7.24 7.57 -16.23
C SER A 208 -8.16 8.76 -15.99
N ILE A 209 -7.67 9.97 -16.25
CA ILE A 209 -8.47 11.19 -16.13
C ILE A 209 -9.18 11.44 -17.47
N LEU A 210 -10.50 11.63 -17.41
CA LEU A 210 -11.34 11.90 -18.58
C LEU A 210 -12.23 13.11 -18.32
N PRO A 211 -12.57 13.91 -19.34
CA PRO A 211 -13.62 14.92 -19.21
C PRO A 211 -14.96 14.25 -18.90
N LYS A 212 -15.78 14.80 -17.98
CA LYS A 212 -17.09 14.21 -17.64
C LYS A 212 -18.02 14.03 -18.84
N GLU A 213 -17.90 14.91 -19.84
CA GLU A 213 -18.66 14.85 -21.10
C GLU A 213 -18.36 13.62 -21.96
N ASP A 214 -17.22 12.95 -21.74
CA ASP A 214 -16.80 11.76 -22.48
C ASP A 214 -17.01 10.46 -21.69
N GLU A 215 -17.49 10.54 -20.44
CA GLU A 215 -17.73 9.40 -19.57
C GLU A 215 -18.75 8.42 -20.16
N GLY A 216 -19.83 8.92 -20.77
CA GLY A 216 -20.87 8.09 -21.39
C GLY A 216 -20.52 7.52 -22.76
N LYS A 217 -19.50 8.05 -23.45
CA LYS A 217 -19.09 7.58 -24.79
C LYS A 217 -18.14 6.39 -24.72
N LEU A 218 -17.51 6.19 -23.58
CA LEU A 218 -16.62 5.08 -23.31
C LEU A 218 -17.37 4.13 -22.36
N LEU A 219 -18.10 3.16 -22.94
CA LEU A 219 -18.62 2.02 -22.18
C LEU A 219 -17.51 1.53 -21.24
N ILE A 220 -17.83 1.34 -19.96
CA ILE A 220 -16.93 0.82 -18.93
C ILE A 220 -16.57 -0.62 -19.33
N GLN A 221 -15.67 -0.78 -20.29
CA GLN A 221 -15.08 -2.06 -20.60
C GLN A 221 -14.08 -2.31 -19.49
N ALA A 222 -14.40 -3.27 -18.63
CA ALA A 222 -13.48 -3.80 -17.65
C ALA A 222 -12.15 -4.11 -18.33
N VAL A 223 -11.03 -3.83 -17.66
CA VAL A 223 -9.70 -4.19 -18.16
C VAL A 223 -9.72 -5.68 -18.52
N PRO A 224 -9.40 -6.07 -19.77
CA PRO A 224 -9.43 -7.47 -20.18
C PRO A 224 -8.56 -8.33 -19.25
N ALA A 225 -9.02 -9.53 -18.90
CA ALA A 225 -8.26 -10.43 -18.03
C ALA A 225 -6.87 -10.78 -18.61
N SER A 226 -6.70 -10.75 -19.94
CA SER A 226 -5.40 -10.92 -20.60
C SER A 226 -4.39 -9.83 -20.24
N ARG A 227 -4.82 -8.56 -20.14
CA ARG A 227 -3.97 -7.45 -19.67
C ARG A 227 -3.51 -7.67 -18.24
N VAL A 228 -4.31 -8.34 -17.41
CA VAL A 228 -3.90 -8.69 -16.04
C VAL A 228 -2.76 -9.71 -16.06
N SER A 229 -2.73 -10.65 -17.01
CA SER A 229 -1.65 -11.65 -17.09
C SER A 229 -0.29 -11.06 -17.45
N GLU A 230 -0.28 -9.96 -18.20
CA GLU A 230 0.92 -9.23 -18.64
C GLU A 230 1.58 -8.45 -17.51
N LEU A 231 0.89 -8.28 -16.37
CA LEU A 231 1.43 -7.56 -15.22
C LEU A 231 2.52 -8.38 -14.55
N ASN A 232 3.73 -7.83 -14.53
CA ASN A 232 4.81 -8.29 -13.67
C ASN A 232 4.55 -7.77 -12.24
N LEU A 233 3.50 -8.31 -11.65
CA LEU A 233 3.13 -7.97 -10.29
C LEU A 233 4.19 -8.53 -9.36
N PRO A 234 4.58 -7.80 -8.30
CA PRO A 234 5.25 -8.38 -7.15
C PRO A 234 4.23 -9.27 -6.41
N LEU A 235 3.79 -10.33 -7.07
CA LEU A 235 3.22 -11.49 -6.42
C LEU A 235 4.26 -11.85 -5.39
N ALA A 236 3.84 -11.92 -4.13
CA ALA A 236 4.67 -12.48 -3.09
C ALA A 236 5.25 -13.77 -3.68
N SER A 237 6.51 -13.77 -4.10
CA SER A 237 7.26 -15.00 -4.01
C SER A 237 7.01 -15.43 -2.58
N GLU A 238 6.59 -16.66 -2.37
CA GLU A 238 6.33 -17.29 -1.07
C GLU A 238 7.59 -17.32 -0.17
N GLN A 239 8.51 -16.39 -0.35
CA GLN A 239 9.61 -16.07 0.52
C GLN A 239 9.04 -15.40 1.77
N THR A 240 8.48 -16.26 2.63
CA THR A 240 8.58 -16.15 4.08
C THR A 240 10.05 -15.97 4.45
N ILE A 241 10.56 -14.74 4.37
CA ILE A 241 11.96 -14.45 4.72
C ILE A 241 12.23 -14.80 6.20
N THR A 242 11.20 -14.94 7.05
CA THR A 242 11.33 -15.31 8.48
C THR A 242 10.08 -15.96 9.09
N GLY A 243 9.18 -16.57 8.31
CA GLY A 243 7.88 -17.03 8.83
C GLY A 243 6.88 -15.89 9.15
N HIS A 244 7.28 -14.63 8.94
CA HIS A 244 6.38 -13.48 8.90
C HIS A 244 5.98 -13.18 7.45
N LYS A 245 4.67 -13.13 7.19
CA LYS A 245 4.09 -12.69 5.93
C LYS A 245 4.39 -11.19 5.80
N TYR A 246 5.38 -10.84 4.96
CA TYR A 246 5.87 -9.48 4.65
C TYR A 246 6.73 -8.80 5.73
N PRO A 247 8.06 -9.00 5.73
CA PRO A 247 8.94 -8.31 6.68
C PRO A 247 9.07 -6.79 6.45
N PHE A 248 8.57 -6.24 5.33
CA PHE A 248 8.60 -4.78 5.10
C PHE A 248 7.24 -4.23 4.72
N TYR A 249 6.85 -3.16 5.42
CA TYR A 249 5.63 -2.40 5.24
C TYR A 249 5.34 -2.04 3.78
N PHE A 250 6.36 -1.65 3.03
CA PHE A 250 6.23 -1.24 1.63
C PHE A 250 5.64 -2.33 0.72
N TYR A 251 6.06 -3.59 0.89
CA TYR A 251 5.51 -4.71 0.11
C TYR A 251 4.01 -4.86 0.34
N ARG A 252 3.59 -4.73 1.61
CA ARG A 252 2.19 -4.79 2.00
C ARG A 252 1.40 -3.67 1.31
N VAL A 253 1.90 -2.44 1.34
CA VAL A 253 1.23 -1.28 0.71
C VAL A 253 1.07 -1.47 -0.81
N ILE A 254 2.13 -1.91 -1.52
CA ILE A 254 2.01 -2.20 -2.95
C ILE A 254 0.95 -3.28 -3.18
N GLN A 255 1.00 -4.38 -2.43
CA GLN A 255 0.12 -5.52 -2.62
C GLN A 255 -1.33 -5.18 -2.32
N GLU A 256 -1.61 -4.44 -1.26
CA GLU A 256 -2.95 -3.95 -0.93
C GLU A 256 -3.51 -3.08 -2.05
N ARG A 257 -2.67 -2.21 -2.64
CA ARG A 257 -3.10 -1.39 -3.78
C ARG A 257 -3.41 -2.22 -5.02
N TYR A 258 -2.53 -3.14 -5.41
CA TYR A 258 -2.80 -4.00 -6.56
C TYR A 258 -3.98 -4.94 -6.30
N SER A 259 -4.12 -5.47 -5.08
CA SER A 259 -5.23 -6.35 -4.74
C SER A 259 -6.56 -5.61 -4.85
N ARG A 260 -6.61 -4.33 -4.42
CA ARG A 260 -7.81 -3.49 -4.57
C ARG A 260 -8.10 -3.16 -6.03
N ALA A 261 -7.09 -2.78 -6.79
CA ALA A 261 -7.23 -2.55 -8.23
C ALA A 261 -7.77 -3.78 -8.98
N LEU A 262 -7.26 -4.97 -8.64
CA LEU A 262 -7.72 -6.24 -9.20
C LEU A 262 -9.14 -6.59 -8.71
N PHE A 263 -9.48 -6.25 -7.46
CA PHE A 263 -10.84 -6.38 -6.95
C PHE A 263 -11.83 -5.58 -7.79
N ASP A 264 -11.56 -4.30 -8.03
CA ASP A 264 -12.46 -3.42 -8.79
C ASP A 264 -12.65 -3.95 -10.24
N ILE A 265 -11.60 -4.49 -10.86
CA ILE A 265 -11.69 -5.16 -12.17
C ILE A 265 -12.52 -6.45 -12.08
N GLY A 266 -12.30 -7.26 -11.04
CA GLY A 266 -13.04 -8.49 -10.80
C GLY A 266 -14.53 -8.22 -10.60
N GLU A 267 -14.89 -7.19 -9.83
CA GLU A 267 -16.26 -6.74 -9.62
C GLU A 267 -16.93 -6.34 -10.93
N ALA A 268 -16.25 -5.57 -11.78
CA ALA A 268 -16.78 -5.19 -13.10
C ALA A 268 -17.03 -6.40 -14.01
N HIS A 269 -16.12 -7.40 -14.01
CA HIS A 269 -16.34 -8.66 -14.73
C HIS A 269 -17.49 -9.47 -14.14
N PHE A 270 -17.65 -9.47 -12.81
CA PHE A 270 -18.73 -10.19 -12.14
C PHE A 270 -20.10 -9.59 -12.47
N ALA A 271 -20.21 -8.25 -12.42
CA ALA A 271 -21.41 -7.52 -12.81
C ALA A 271 -21.80 -7.77 -14.28
N SER A 272 -20.80 -7.97 -15.14
CA SER A 272 -20.98 -8.31 -16.56
C SER A 272 -21.22 -9.82 -16.81
N ASN A 273 -21.40 -10.62 -15.76
CA ASN A 273 -21.54 -12.08 -15.81
C ASN A 273 -20.37 -12.82 -16.50
N ASN A 274 -19.18 -12.22 -16.57
CA ASN A 274 -17.96 -12.84 -17.09
C ASN A 274 -17.24 -13.60 -15.96
N ILE A 275 -17.84 -14.69 -15.50
CA ILE A 275 -17.43 -15.37 -14.26
C ILE A 275 -16.03 -15.98 -14.36
N ALA A 276 -15.64 -16.53 -15.53
CA ALA A 276 -14.30 -17.09 -15.71
C ALA A 276 -13.20 -16.03 -15.54
N SER A 277 -13.40 -14.84 -16.13
CA SER A 277 -12.48 -13.71 -15.97
C SER A 277 -12.48 -13.18 -14.54
N THR A 278 -13.66 -13.14 -13.91
CA THR A 278 -13.79 -12.76 -12.50
C THR A 278 -12.93 -13.66 -11.61
N ALA A 279 -13.10 -14.97 -11.70
CA ALA A 279 -12.35 -15.93 -10.89
C ALA A 279 -10.84 -15.84 -11.14
N TYR A 280 -10.43 -15.64 -12.40
CA TYR A 280 -9.03 -15.46 -12.75
C TYR A 280 -8.43 -14.22 -12.07
N VAL A 281 -9.06 -13.05 -12.25
CA VAL A 281 -8.57 -11.77 -11.72
C VAL A 281 -8.57 -11.79 -10.18
N LEU A 282 -9.66 -12.23 -9.57
CA LEU A 282 -9.78 -12.28 -8.11
C LEU A 282 -8.85 -13.32 -7.47
N SER A 283 -8.47 -14.39 -8.18
CA SER A 283 -7.42 -15.31 -7.68
C SER A 283 -6.07 -14.62 -7.49
N ARG A 284 -5.77 -13.59 -8.29
CA ARG A 284 -4.55 -12.78 -8.15
C ARG A 284 -4.70 -11.77 -7.02
N ALA A 285 -5.86 -11.12 -6.90
CA ALA A 285 -6.17 -10.24 -5.78
C ALA A 285 -6.05 -10.98 -4.43
N TYR A 286 -6.66 -12.17 -4.33
CA TYR A 286 -6.63 -13.03 -3.15
C TYR A 286 -5.21 -13.46 -2.75
N ARG A 287 -4.35 -13.78 -3.72
CA ARG A 287 -2.95 -14.15 -3.46
C ARG A 287 -2.14 -12.99 -2.87
N MET A 288 -2.48 -11.75 -3.21
CA MET A 288 -1.84 -10.55 -2.66
C MET A 288 -2.39 -10.20 -1.28
N ASN A 289 -3.71 -10.20 -1.14
CA ASN A 289 -4.39 -9.83 0.09
C ASN A 289 -5.50 -10.83 0.43
N SER A 290 -5.11 -11.91 1.10
CA SER A 290 -6.03 -12.98 1.52
C SER A 290 -6.80 -12.65 2.82
N GLN A 291 -6.63 -11.44 3.36
CA GLN A 291 -7.25 -10.99 4.61
C GLN A 291 -8.33 -9.93 4.37
N ASP A 292 -8.55 -9.53 3.11
CA ASP A 292 -9.59 -8.59 2.74
C ASP A 292 -10.92 -9.31 2.49
N ASP A 293 -11.95 -8.91 3.24
CA ASP A 293 -13.27 -9.54 3.25
C ASP A 293 -13.98 -9.47 1.90
N ASP A 294 -13.83 -8.35 1.17
CA ASP A 294 -14.43 -8.15 -0.14
C ASP A 294 -13.80 -9.09 -1.16
N ILE A 295 -12.47 -9.13 -1.18
CA ILE A 295 -11.68 -9.95 -2.10
C ILE A 295 -12.00 -11.43 -1.89
N VAL A 296 -11.94 -11.89 -0.64
CA VAL A 296 -12.17 -13.30 -0.29
C VAL A 296 -13.58 -13.72 -0.67
N SER A 297 -14.58 -12.91 -0.30
CA SER A 297 -15.98 -13.24 -0.52
C SER A 297 -16.33 -13.27 -2.01
N LEU A 298 -15.93 -12.26 -2.78
CA LEU A 298 -16.22 -12.23 -4.21
C LEU A 298 -15.43 -13.30 -4.98
N TYR A 299 -14.18 -13.58 -4.58
CA TYR A 299 -13.42 -14.68 -5.16
C TYR A 299 -14.13 -16.03 -4.94
N ALA A 300 -14.55 -16.31 -3.70
CA ALA A 300 -15.27 -17.55 -3.40
C ALA A 300 -16.62 -17.65 -4.12
N LEU A 301 -17.39 -16.56 -4.21
CA LEU A 301 -18.64 -16.51 -4.99
C LEU A 301 -18.39 -16.79 -6.48
N SER A 302 -17.30 -16.28 -7.04
CA SER A 302 -16.92 -16.58 -8.43
C SER A 302 -16.56 -18.06 -8.62
N LEU A 303 -15.87 -18.68 -7.66
CA LEU A 303 -15.55 -20.12 -7.66
C LEU A 303 -16.82 -20.98 -7.58
N ILE A 304 -17.79 -20.58 -6.75
CA ILE A 304 -19.11 -21.23 -6.64
C ILE A 304 -19.82 -21.21 -8.00
N LYS A 305 -19.82 -20.07 -8.69
CA LYS A 305 -20.47 -19.91 -10.00
C LYS A 305 -19.84 -20.75 -11.11
N ILE A 306 -18.55 -21.10 -11.01
CA ILE A 306 -17.86 -22.03 -11.94
C ILE A 306 -17.76 -23.46 -11.40
N ASN A 307 -18.57 -23.84 -10.41
CA ASN A 307 -18.62 -25.18 -9.79
C ASN A 307 -17.30 -25.66 -9.15
N ARG A 308 -16.39 -24.76 -8.76
CA ARG A 308 -15.18 -25.08 -7.98
C ARG A 308 -15.48 -25.09 -6.48
N CYS A 309 -16.49 -25.85 -6.07
CA CYS A 309 -17.09 -25.77 -4.73
C CYS A 309 -16.08 -26.05 -3.60
N ARG A 310 -15.22 -27.07 -3.73
CA ARG A 310 -14.25 -27.47 -2.68
C ARG A 310 -13.17 -26.43 -2.43
N GLU A 311 -12.77 -25.72 -3.46
CA GLU A 311 -11.80 -24.64 -3.33
C GLU A 311 -12.42 -23.41 -2.66
N ALA A 312 -13.65 -23.07 -3.05
CA ALA A 312 -14.43 -22.02 -2.38
C ALA A 312 -14.62 -22.35 -0.88
N GLU A 313 -14.94 -23.61 -0.55
CA GLU A 313 -15.05 -24.10 0.82
C GLU A 313 -13.76 -23.86 1.61
N THR A 314 -12.62 -24.28 1.05
CA THR A 314 -11.30 -24.15 1.69
C THR A 314 -10.94 -22.69 1.95
N VAL A 315 -11.12 -21.82 0.95
CA VAL A 315 -10.84 -20.39 1.05
C VAL A 315 -11.69 -19.75 2.15
N LEU A 316 -13.00 -20.01 2.13
CA LEU A 316 -13.94 -19.39 3.06
C LEU A 316 -13.78 -19.89 4.49
N LEU A 317 -13.58 -21.20 4.71
CA LEU A 317 -13.39 -21.76 6.04
C LEU A 317 -12.10 -21.24 6.68
N ASN A 318 -10.99 -21.21 5.93
CA ASN A 318 -9.72 -20.70 6.43
C ASN A 318 -9.83 -19.22 6.83
N TYR A 319 -10.47 -18.41 5.98
CA TYR A 319 -10.67 -17.00 6.27
C TYR A 319 -11.61 -16.77 7.46
N TYR A 320 -12.77 -17.45 7.50
CA TYR A 320 -13.72 -17.32 8.60
C TYR A 320 -13.15 -17.80 9.94
N GLN A 321 -12.28 -18.82 9.94
CA GLN A 321 -11.58 -19.25 11.15
C GLN A 321 -10.72 -18.13 11.74
N ALA A 322 -10.07 -17.33 10.89
CA ALA A 322 -9.20 -16.23 11.29
C ALA A 322 -9.96 -14.95 11.68
N THR A 323 -10.97 -14.55 10.91
CA THR A 323 -11.59 -13.21 11.03
C THR A 323 -12.99 -13.21 11.64
N LYS A 324 -13.72 -14.33 11.57
CA LYS A 324 -15.15 -14.41 11.88
C LYS A 324 -16.03 -13.45 11.05
N GLY A 325 -15.58 -13.04 9.86
CA GLY A 325 -16.26 -12.04 9.04
C GLY A 325 -17.65 -12.45 8.53
N VAL A 326 -18.59 -11.49 8.51
CA VAL A 326 -19.99 -11.68 8.08
C VAL A 326 -20.10 -12.10 6.62
N LYS A 327 -19.34 -11.49 5.70
CA LYS A 327 -19.46 -11.82 4.26
C LYS A 327 -18.97 -13.23 3.96
N ALA A 328 -17.98 -13.73 4.69
CA ALA A 328 -17.53 -15.11 4.60
C ALA A 328 -18.61 -16.10 5.07
N ALA A 329 -19.31 -15.81 6.18
CA ALA A 329 -20.43 -16.62 6.65
C ALA A 329 -21.58 -16.64 5.61
N PHE A 330 -21.88 -15.48 5.00
CA PHE A 330 -22.85 -15.39 3.90
C PHE A 330 -22.42 -16.23 2.69
N ALA A 331 -21.17 -16.12 2.25
CA ALA A 331 -20.66 -16.88 1.11
C ALA A 331 -20.65 -18.40 1.38
N LEU A 332 -20.37 -18.83 2.62
CA LEU A 332 -20.48 -20.23 3.05
C LEU A 332 -21.91 -20.74 2.99
N SER A 333 -22.90 -19.95 3.43
CA SER A 333 -24.31 -20.37 3.33
C SER A 333 -24.71 -20.57 1.87
N ARG A 334 -24.30 -19.67 0.96
CA ARG A 334 -24.53 -19.82 -0.49
C ARG A 334 -23.83 -21.04 -1.07
N LEU A 335 -22.57 -21.30 -0.70
CA LEU A 335 -21.81 -22.47 -1.12
C LEU A 335 -22.56 -23.78 -0.82
N TYR A 336 -23.01 -23.97 0.42
CA TYR A 336 -23.70 -25.18 0.83
C TYR A 336 -25.12 -25.29 0.27
N ALA A 337 -25.81 -24.16 0.07
CA ALA A 337 -27.14 -24.15 -0.56
C ALA A 337 -27.09 -24.54 -2.05
N THR A 338 -26.19 -23.92 -2.83
CA THR A 338 -26.25 -23.99 -4.30
C THR A 338 -25.24 -24.96 -4.92
N CYS A 339 -24.03 -25.04 -4.36
CA CYS A 339 -22.91 -25.78 -4.96
C CYS A 339 -22.80 -27.19 -4.38
N LEU A 340 -22.61 -27.29 -3.05
CA LEU A 340 -22.43 -28.58 -2.36
C LEU A 340 -23.76 -29.27 -2.04
N LYS A 341 -24.87 -28.52 -2.02
CA LYS A 341 -26.23 -29.01 -1.76
C LYS A 341 -26.35 -29.78 -0.43
N ASP A 342 -25.70 -29.29 0.62
CA ASP A 342 -25.78 -29.84 1.98
C ASP A 342 -26.73 -28.98 2.83
N PRO A 343 -27.98 -29.42 3.08
CA PRO A 343 -28.97 -28.63 3.81
C PRO A 343 -28.60 -28.43 5.29
N LYS A 344 -27.85 -29.37 5.90
CA LYS A 344 -27.45 -29.26 7.30
C LYS A 344 -26.41 -28.16 7.47
N GLN A 345 -25.38 -28.18 6.61
CA GLN A 345 -24.35 -27.15 6.60
C GLN A 345 -24.91 -25.79 6.19
N PHE A 346 -25.82 -25.74 5.22
CA PHE A 346 -26.53 -24.52 4.88
C PHE A 346 -27.26 -23.91 6.09
N SER A 347 -28.06 -24.71 6.80
CA SER A 347 -28.79 -24.22 7.98
C SER A 347 -27.86 -23.71 9.07
N TYR A 348 -26.72 -24.38 9.29
CA TYR A 348 -25.70 -23.95 10.23
C TYR A 348 -25.11 -22.59 9.84
N TRP A 349 -24.58 -22.46 8.62
CA TRP A 349 -23.93 -21.23 8.17
C TRP A 349 -24.90 -20.07 7.99
N ASN A 350 -26.16 -20.32 7.64
CA ASN A 350 -27.20 -19.30 7.61
C ASN A 350 -27.49 -18.74 9.02
N SER A 351 -27.59 -19.61 10.03
CA SER A 351 -27.76 -19.18 11.42
C SER A 351 -26.54 -18.41 11.94
N VAL A 352 -25.34 -18.82 11.55
CA VAL A 352 -24.10 -18.08 11.86
C VAL A 352 -24.13 -16.68 11.24
N TYR A 353 -24.48 -16.59 9.94
CA TYR A 353 -24.60 -15.31 9.23
C TYR A 353 -25.59 -14.35 9.92
N GLU A 354 -26.80 -14.82 10.24
CA GLU A 354 -27.84 -14.02 10.90
C GLU A 354 -27.37 -13.49 12.27
N LYS A 355 -26.70 -14.33 13.06
CA LYS A 355 -26.15 -13.92 14.37
C LYS A 355 -25.04 -12.89 14.25
N THR A 356 -24.10 -13.09 13.32
CA THR A 356 -22.98 -12.17 13.15
C THR A 356 -23.47 -10.82 12.58
N GLN A 357 -24.44 -10.83 11.67
CA GLN A 357 -25.06 -9.61 11.14
C GLN A 357 -25.74 -8.76 12.22
N GLN A 358 -26.40 -9.39 13.20
CA GLN A 358 -26.98 -8.69 14.35
C GLN A 358 -25.93 -8.05 15.26
N THR A 359 -24.70 -8.57 15.27
CA THR A 359 -23.61 -8.07 16.11
C THR A 359 -22.88 -6.88 15.46
N GLU A 360 -22.87 -6.80 14.12
CA GLU A 360 -22.24 -5.72 13.36
C GLU A 360 -23.19 -4.54 13.03
N ALA A 361 -24.49 -4.70 13.26
CA ALA A 361 -25.44 -3.60 13.13
C ALA A 361 -25.24 -2.59 14.29
N PRO A 362 -24.90 -1.32 14.00
CA PRO A 362 -24.65 -0.29 15.01
C PRO A 362 -25.87 0.08 15.85
#